data_AF-A0A4V6YY76-F1
#
_entry.id   AF-A0A4V6YY76-F1
#
_cell.length_a   1.000
_cell.length_b   1.000
_cell.length_c   1.000
_cell.angle_alpha   90.00
_cell.angle_beta   90.00
_cell.angle_gamma   90.00
#
_symmetry.space_group_name_H-M   'P 1'
#
loop_
_entity.id
_entity.type
_entity.pdbx_description
1 polymer ?
#
loop_
_entity_poly.entity_id
_entity_poly.type
_entity_poly.pdbx_seq_one_letter_code
_entity_poly.pdbx_strand_id
1 'polypeptide(L)' 'MISKRWMKLLVTLTDDKQRVIALQPISQKEDATRLCIETCIARNWRLVDANA' A
#
# COMPACT_ATOMS: atom_id res chain seq x y z
N MET A 1 15.16 3.63 -1.48
CA MET A 1 14.63 3.09 -0.20
C MET A 1 13.17 3.47 -0.06
N ILE A 2 12.25 2.59 -0.45
CA ILE A 2 10.82 2.77 -0.17
C ILE A 2 10.67 2.57 1.34
N SER A 3 10.37 3.65 2.06
CA SER A 3 10.31 3.64 3.52
C SER A 3 9.23 2.67 4.00
N LYS A 4 9.61 1.52 4.58
CA LYS A 4 8.72 0.44 5.09
C LYS A 4 7.93 0.85 6.34
N ARG A 5 7.69 2.15 6.55
CA ARG A 5 7.06 2.68 7.76
C ARG A 5 5.61 2.21 7.93
N TRP A 6 4.93 1.95 6.82
CA TRP A 6 3.56 1.44 6.78
C TRP A 6 3.43 0.02 7.34
N MET A 7 4.39 -0.87 7.08
CA MET A 7 4.35 -2.24 7.64
C MET A 7 4.31 -2.23 9.17
N LYS A 8 5.06 -1.33 9.82
CA LYS A 8 5.07 -1.20 11.27
C LYS A 8 3.72 -0.75 11.83
N LEU A 9 3.01 0.09 11.09
CA LEU A 9 1.68 0.59 11.48
C LEU A 9 0.58 -0.46 11.28
N LEU A 10 0.74 -1.36 10.32
CA LEU A 10 -0.20 -2.45 10.09
C LEU A 10 -0.10 -3.52 11.17
N VAL A 11 1.10 -3.77 11.69
CA VAL A 11 1.31 -4.73 12.79
C VAL A 11 0.61 -4.31 14.08
N THR A 12 0.34 -3.01 14.27
CA THR A 12 -0.42 -2.55 15.45
C THR A 12 -1.93 -2.76 15.33
N LEU A 13 -2.43 -3.10 14.15
CA LEU A 13 -3.85 -3.46 13.95
C LEU A 13 -3.99 -4.96 14.20
N THR A 14 -4.58 -5.32 15.34
CA THR A 14 -4.80 -6.72 15.75
C THR A 14 -6.24 -7.19 15.52
N ASP A 15 -7.06 -6.36 14.87
CA ASP A 15 -8.48 -6.60 14.69
C ASP A 15 -8.82 -7.07 13.27
N ASP A 16 -9.85 -7.92 13.17
CA ASP A 16 -10.27 -8.59 11.93
C ASP A 16 -11.11 -7.71 10.98
N LYS A 17 -11.15 -6.39 11.20
CA LYS A 17 -11.95 -5.51 10.34
C LYS A 17 -11.37 -5.46 8.94
N GLN A 18 -12.20 -5.77 7.95
CA GLN A 18 -11.87 -5.52 6.55
C GLN A 18 -11.71 -4.01 6.32
N ARG A 19 -10.46 -3.57 6.21
CA ARG A 19 -10.10 -2.18 5.89
C ARG A 19 -9.63 -2.09 4.46
N VAL A 20 -10.20 -1.16 3.72
CA VAL A 20 -9.66 -0.76 2.43
C VAL A 20 -8.42 0.07 2.69
N ILE A 21 -7.24 -0.52 2.48
CA ILE A 21 -5.97 0.20 2.56
C ILE A 21 -5.63 0.71 1.17
N ALA A 22 -5.31 1.99 1.07
CA ALA A 22 -4.94 2.61 -0.18
C ALA A 22 -3.44 2.93 -0.16
N LEU A 23 -2.69 2.32 -1.08
CA LEU A 23 -1.27 2.61 -1.27
C LEU A 23 -1.13 3.61 -2.43
N GLN A 24 -0.31 4.65 -2.23
CA GLN A 24 -0.07 5.68 -3.23
C GLN A 24 1.43 5.80 -3.53
N PRO A 25 1.87 5.63 -4.80
CA PRO A 25 3.28 5.75 -5.16
C PRO A 25 3.70 7.22 -5.23
N ILE A 26 4.18 7.77 -4.10
CA ILE A 26 4.57 9.20 -3.99
C ILE A 26 5.67 9.58 -5.00
N SER A 27 6.59 8.65 -5.29
CA SER A 27 7.79 8.97 -6.07
C SER A 27 7.66 8.68 -7.57
N GLN A 28 6.51 8.17 -8.04
CA GLN A 28 6.24 7.72 -9.43
C GLN A 28 7.33 6.82 -10.07
N LYS A 29 8.22 6.23 -9.27
CA LYS A 29 9.24 5.29 -9.74
C LYS A 29 8.56 3.97 -10.09
N GLU A 30 8.92 3.38 -11.22
CA GLU A 30 8.36 2.09 -11.67
C GLU A 30 8.45 1.00 -10.60
N ASP A 31 9.58 0.91 -9.89
CA ASP A 31 9.76 -0.04 -8.78
C ASP A 31 8.76 0.17 -7.64
N ALA A 32 8.42 1.42 -7.33
CA ALA A 32 7.47 1.75 -6.27
C ALA A 32 6.04 1.43 -6.69
N THR A 33 5.68 1.78 -7.93
CA THR A 33 4.38 1.45 -8.51
C THR A 33 4.17 -0.06 -8.58
N ARG A 34 5.15 -0.81 -9.07
CA ARG A 34 5.09 -2.28 -9.13
C ARG A 34 4.92 -2.91 -7.75
N LEU A 35 5.70 -2.45 -6.77
CA LEU A 35 5.58 -2.94 -5.38
C LEU A 35 4.20 -2.61 -4.78
N CYS A 36 3.66 -1.41 -5.05
CA CYS A 36 2.32 -1.02 -4.61
C CYS A 36 1.25 -1.91 -5.25
N ILE A 37 1.33 -2.19 -6.56
CA ILE A 37 0.38 -3.06 -7.27
C ILE A 37 0.44 -4.50 -6.73
N GLU A 38 1.63 -5.09 -6.65
CA GLU A 38 1.83 -6.45 -6.13
C GLU A 38 1.26 -6.60 -4.71
N THR A 39 1.53 -5.61 -3.85
CA THR A 39 1.02 -5.58 -2.49
C THR A 39 -0.50 -5.41 -2.45
N CYS A 40 -1.04 -4.54 -3.30
CA CYS A 40 -2.48 -4.27 -3.36
C CYS A 40 -3.26 -5.51 -3.80
N ILE A 41 -2.77 -6.22 -4.82
CA ILE A 41 -3.40 -7.46 -5.31
C ILE A 41 -3.33 -8.55 -4.23
N ALA A 42 -2.16 -8.78 -3.63
CA ALA A 42 -1.97 -9.84 -2.64
C ALA A 42 -2.85 -9.70 -1.38
N ARG A 43 -3.27 -8.46 -1.06
CA ARG A 43 -4.08 -8.16 0.12
C ARG A 43 -5.48 -7.65 -0.20
N ASN A 44 -5.89 -7.72 -1.47
CA ASN A 44 -7.17 -7.20 -1.96
C ASN A 44 -7.43 -5.73 -1.54
N TRP A 45 -6.37 -4.92 -1.60
CA TRP A 45 -6.37 -3.51 -1.28
C TRP A 45 -6.56 -2.68 -2.56
N ARG A 46 -7.19 -1.51 -2.44
CA ARG A 46 -7.40 -0.62 -3.59
C ARG A 46 -6.17 0.24 -3.80
N LEU A 47 -5.72 0.36 -5.04
CA LEU A 47 -4.73 1.35 -5.43
C LEU A 47 -5.49 2.66 -5.70
N VAL A 48 -5.11 3.74 -5.02
CA VAL A 48 -5.60 5.09 -5.36
C VAL A 48 -4.50 5.80 -6.10
N ASP A 49 -4.75 6.06 -7.38
CA ASP A 49 -3.91 6.95 -8.16
C ASP A 49 -4.27 8.38 -7.74
N ALA A 50 -3.26 9.19 -7.40
CA ALA A 50 -3.47 10.57 -6.97
C ALA A 50 -3.41 11.58 -8.12
N ASN A 51 -3.54 11.10 -9.35
CA ASN A 51 -3.40 11.90 -10.55
C ASN A 51 -4.57 11.69 -11.54
N ALA A 52 -5.70 11.16 -11.06
CA ALA A 52 -6.98 11.12 -11.79
C ALA A 52 -7.85 12.34 -11.48
#